data_AF-D0P3Y6-F1
#
_entry.id   AF-D0P3Y6-F1
#
_cell.length_a   1.000
_cell.length_b   1.000
_cell.length_c   1.000
_cell.angle_alpha   90.00
_cell.angle_beta   90.00
_cell.angle_gamma   90.00
#
_symmetry.space_group_name_H-M   'P 1'
#
loop_
_entity.id
_entity.type
_entity.pdbx_description
1 polymer ?
#
loop_
_entity_poly.entity_id
_entity_poly.type
_entity_poly.pdbx_seq_one_letter_code
_entity_poly.pdbx_strand_id
1 'polypeptide(L)'
;MFRLEELGTTAFAGLALALQPTSMHTFLSYLFNPEELKGTLHDQWTRVLDTDFVETQIIDKMLSFKPEIDKLLSQLHTKAFGRAASPDPIRIPREVKANPVPASLNKLSLAELQAQQEARKERMKVQVASKYDSADEFQFATAARGSNLEAVREQIERERDAALHFDFKAKPVPHTNTSAAEVKLTAAAILREDALFKRKQEHEAAVIRAYESELRDPLEFYRWQANMQQQDEENYRREVETRRLEMVQAQFDAMEAARQAKLENREVAIEMKTQAKTRAVEREKEENELVEKYRHLTEDVKRVRDTAPREAEAQVREENARQRDALLEFLATERDRKAQQDAKERAAREDLIRQIRALDKVHREHVAVFDPTETAQLGLLEEMSLAELRERLRVRSEDQKRWEESRRDTILTDKQEKSADLLDKATSAARRRRATANETLRALVRHEQQRFAHARGTLQARNMYATNQTQNMTTQARLLSATRTKLQPKISIKNPRRNQDEQPQVT
;
A
#
# COMPACT_ATOMS: atom_id res chain seq x y z
N MET A 1 30.51 8.41 -52.37
CA MET A 1 29.55 9.49 -52.10
C MET A 1 29.48 10.45 -53.28
N PHE A 2 30.54 11.19 -53.61
CA PHE A 2 30.55 12.11 -54.75
C PHE A 2 30.41 11.44 -56.14
N ARG A 3 30.64 10.13 -56.23
CA ARG A 3 30.45 9.31 -57.45
C ARG A 3 29.28 8.34 -57.34
N LEU A 4 28.31 8.61 -56.46
CA LEU A 4 27.15 7.72 -56.28
C LEU A 4 26.31 7.64 -57.56
N GLU A 5 26.29 8.71 -58.35
CA GLU A 5 25.66 8.80 -59.66
C GLU A 5 26.29 7.84 -60.69
N GLU A 6 27.62 7.74 -60.70
CA GLU A 6 28.36 6.84 -61.61
C GLU A 6 28.28 5.37 -61.17
N LEU A 7 28.31 5.13 -59.86
CA LEU A 7 28.29 3.78 -59.29
C LEU A 7 26.89 3.15 -59.32
N GLY A 8 25.85 3.98 -59.22
CA GLY A 8 24.48 3.53 -59.03
C GLY A 8 24.18 3.12 -57.60
N THR A 9 22.95 3.36 -57.16
CA THR A 9 22.51 3.13 -55.78
C THR A 9 22.40 1.65 -55.43
N THR A 10 22.18 0.78 -56.42
CA THR A 10 22.11 -0.68 -56.24
C THR A 10 23.47 -1.29 -55.92
N ALA A 11 24.51 -0.94 -56.68
CA ALA A 11 25.88 -1.39 -56.41
C ALA A 11 26.41 -0.80 -55.10
N PHE A 12 26.10 0.48 -54.84
CA PHE A 12 26.40 1.11 -53.56
C PHE A 12 25.72 0.43 -52.37
N ALA A 13 24.43 0.06 -52.50
CA ALA A 13 23.71 -0.69 -51.49
C ALA A 13 24.34 -2.07 -51.21
N GLY A 14 24.79 -2.77 -52.26
CA GLY A 14 25.53 -4.03 -52.11
C GLY A 14 26.81 -3.87 -51.28
N LEU A 15 27.60 -2.82 -51.56
CA LEU A 15 28.82 -2.52 -50.80
C LEU A 15 28.51 -2.13 -49.34
N ALA A 16 27.51 -1.27 -49.12
CA ALA A 16 27.12 -0.83 -47.79
C ALA A 16 26.60 -1.98 -46.91
N LEU A 17 25.87 -2.94 -47.51
CA LEU A 17 25.36 -4.12 -46.81
C LEU A 17 26.43 -5.18 -46.50
N ALA A 18 27.55 -5.17 -47.23
CA ALA A 18 28.70 -6.06 -46.99
C ALA A 18 29.57 -5.60 -45.81
N LEU A 19 29.53 -4.30 -45.49
CA LEU A 19 30.23 -3.69 -44.35
C LEU A 19 29.43 -3.84 -43.04
N GLN A 20 30.02 -3.40 -41.92
CA GLN A 20 29.39 -3.52 -40.60
C GLN A 20 28.06 -2.73 -40.54
N PRO A 21 26.91 -3.40 -40.31
CA PRO A 21 25.59 -2.76 -40.44
C PRO A 21 25.34 -1.58 -39.49
N THR A 22 25.80 -1.68 -38.23
CA THR A 22 25.60 -0.64 -37.21
C THR A 22 26.36 0.65 -37.55
N SER A 23 27.63 0.52 -37.92
CA SER A 23 28.50 1.66 -38.25
C SER A 23 28.03 2.34 -39.55
N MET A 24 27.69 1.54 -40.56
CA MET A 24 27.18 2.05 -41.83
C MET A 24 25.82 2.73 -41.68
N HIS A 25 24.94 2.20 -40.83
CA HIS A 25 23.67 2.84 -40.51
C HIS A 25 23.88 4.22 -39.88
N THR A 26 24.72 4.32 -38.84
CA THR A 26 24.98 5.60 -38.16
C THR A 26 25.64 6.62 -39.08
N PHE A 27 26.62 6.19 -39.88
CA PHE A 27 27.34 7.05 -40.81
C PHE A 27 26.43 7.59 -41.93
N LEU A 28 25.68 6.72 -42.60
CA LEU A 28 24.78 7.14 -43.68
C LEU A 28 23.60 7.96 -43.16
N SER A 29 23.12 7.67 -41.95
CA SER A 29 22.05 8.45 -41.29
C SER A 29 22.50 9.88 -41.00
N TYR A 30 23.73 10.07 -40.53
CA TYR A 30 24.29 11.40 -40.32
C TYR A 30 24.55 12.13 -41.65
N LEU A 31 25.19 11.46 -42.61
CA LEU A 31 25.62 12.08 -43.86
C LEU A 31 24.47 12.46 -44.81
N PHE A 32 23.33 11.76 -44.75
CA PHE A 32 22.12 12.10 -45.53
C PHE A 32 21.02 12.76 -44.69
N ASN A 33 21.38 13.33 -43.54
CA ASN A 33 20.49 14.19 -42.77
C ASN A 33 20.42 15.59 -43.43
N PRO A 34 19.25 16.05 -43.88
CA PRO A 34 19.12 17.34 -44.57
C PRO A 34 19.54 18.54 -43.72
N GLU A 35 19.31 18.49 -42.41
CA GLU A 35 19.67 19.56 -41.47
C GLU A 35 21.20 19.68 -41.33
N GLU A 36 21.90 18.55 -41.28
CA GLU A 36 23.37 18.54 -41.18
C GLU A 36 24.02 18.87 -42.53
N LEU A 37 23.46 18.39 -43.64
CA LEU A 37 23.94 18.68 -44.99
C LEU A 37 23.84 20.16 -45.34
N LYS A 38 22.73 20.82 -44.99
CA LYS A 38 22.51 22.25 -45.27
C LYS A 38 23.01 23.18 -44.15
N GLY A 39 23.35 22.63 -42.98
CA GLY A 39 23.90 23.37 -41.86
C GLY A 39 25.40 23.16 -41.75
N THR A 40 25.80 22.30 -40.82
CA THR A 40 27.20 22.14 -40.41
C THR A 40 28.12 21.70 -41.56
N LEU A 41 27.67 20.81 -42.44
CA LEU A 41 28.47 20.32 -43.56
C LEU A 41 28.58 21.33 -44.69
N HIS A 42 27.51 22.07 -45.00
CA HIS A 42 27.54 23.19 -45.95
C HIS A 42 28.57 24.24 -45.50
N ASP A 43 28.50 24.67 -44.24
CA ASP A 43 29.43 25.66 -43.67
C ASP A 43 30.90 25.22 -43.70
N GLN A 44 31.18 23.92 -43.58
CA GLN A 44 32.55 23.41 -43.66
C GLN A 44 33.03 23.21 -45.10
N TRP A 45 32.18 22.76 -46.02
CA TRP A 45 32.56 22.53 -47.40
C TRP A 45 32.74 23.83 -48.19
N THR A 46 31.94 24.85 -47.90
CA THR A 46 32.06 26.19 -48.50
C THR A 46 33.31 26.96 -48.11
N ARG A 47 34.03 26.51 -47.06
CA ARG A 47 35.35 27.05 -46.71
C ARG A 47 36.46 26.64 -47.68
N VAL A 48 36.25 25.55 -48.43
CA VAL A 48 37.27 24.94 -49.29
C VAL A 48 36.82 24.91 -50.75
N LEU A 49 35.52 24.84 -51.02
CA LEU A 49 34.92 24.77 -52.35
C LEU A 49 33.92 25.91 -52.56
N ASP A 50 33.69 26.29 -53.82
CA ASP A 50 32.74 27.35 -54.17
C ASP A 50 31.31 27.00 -53.72
N THR A 51 30.60 28.00 -53.19
CA THR A 51 29.25 27.86 -52.63
C THR A 51 28.27 27.27 -53.63
N ASP A 52 28.26 27.80 -54.85
CA ASP A 52 27.36 27.33 -55.92
C ASP A 52 27.64 25.87 -56.30
N PHE A 53 28.91 25.45 -56.23
CA PHE A 53 29.31 24.07 -56.52
C PHE A 53 28.88 23.12 -55.40
N VAL A 54 29.06 23.52 -54.14
CA VAL A 54 28.66 22.71 -52.97
C VAL A 54 27.14 22.53 -52.93
N GLU A 55 26.36 23.56 -53.21
CA GLU A 55 24.90 23.46 -53.22
C GLU A 55 24.42 22.58 -54.39
N THR A 56 24.82 22.90 -55.62
CA THR A 56 24.23 22.28 -56.81
C THR A 56 24.81 20.89 -57.13
N GLN A 57 26.12 20.69 -56.96
CA GLN A 57 26.79 19.44 -57.37
C GLN A 57 26.96 18.45 -56.22
N ILE A 58 26.93 18.91 -54.96
CA ILE A 58 27.12 18.04 -53.79
C ILE A 58 25.80 17.85 -53.06
N ILE A 59 25.24 18.91 -52.47
CA ILE A 59 24.09 18.80 -51.57
C ILE A 59 22.84 18.38 -52.34
N ASP A 60 22.49 19.07 -53.43
CA ASP A 60 21.30 18.75 -54.21
C ASP A 60 21.35 17.34 -54.81
N LYS A 61 22.53 16.91 -55.28
CA LYS A 61 22.74 15.54 -55.75
C LYS A 61 22.65 14.51 -54.62
N MET A 62 23.17 14.80 -53.44
CA MET A 62 23.03 13.89 -52.30
C MET A 62 21.57 13.79 -51.84
N LEU A 63 20.82 14.89 -51.89
CA LEU A 63 19.39 14.91 -51.57
C LEU A 63 18.56 14.17 -52.61
N SER A 64 18.94 14.16 -53.90
CA SER A 64 18.24 13.39 -54.92
C SER A 64 18.30 11.87 -54.69
N PHE A 65 19.40 11.37 -54.11
CA PHE A 65 19.57 9.95 -53.74
C PHE A 65 18.97 9.59 -52.38
N LYS A 66 18.54 10.56 -51.58
CA LYS A 66 17.94 10.35 -50.26
C LYS A 66 16.85 9.26 -50.21
N PRO A 67 15.84 9.21 -51.10
CA PRO A 67 14.79 8.19 -51.01
C PRO A 67 15.32 6.76 -51.20
N GLU A 68 16.38 6.58 -51.97
CA GLU A 68 17.00 5.26 -52.20
C GLU A 68 17.92 4.88 -51.05
N ILE A 69 18.62 5.86 -50.47
CA ILE A 69 19.44 5.68 -49.28
C ILE A 69 18.59 5.44 -48.03
N ASP A 70 17.42 6.08 -47.88
CA ASP A 70 16.51 5.84 -46.75
C ASP A 70 15.97 4.40 -46.78
N LYS A 71 15.72 3.83 -47.98
CA LYS A 71 15.41 2.40 -48.14
C LYS A 71 16.58 1.52 -47.68
N LEU A 72 17.81 1.85 -48.10
CA LEU A 72 19.02 1.15 -47.66
C LEU A 72 19.26 1.26 -46.14
N LEU A 73 19.01 2.43 -45.55
CA LEU A 73 19.08 2.66 -44.11
C LEU A 73 18.07 1.79 -43.36
N SER A 74 16.84 1.63 -43.87
CA SER A 74 15.87 0.71 -43.27
C SER A 74 16.33 -0.76 -43.30
N GLN A 75 17.00 -1.18 -44.38
CA GLN A 75 17.61 -2.51 -44.50
C GLN A 75 18.81 -2.69 -43.58
N LEU A 76 19.66 -1.67 -43.43
CA LEU A 76 20.77 -1.67 -42.50
C LEU A 76 20.29 -1.64 -41.05
N HIS A 77 19.24 -0.87 -40.73
CA HIS A 77 18.64 -0.80 -39.40
C HIS A 77 18.05 -2.15 -38.99
N THR A 78 17.30 -2.80 -39.89
CA THR A 78 16.75 -4.14 -39.64
C THR A 78 17.85 -5.19 -39.47
N LYS A 79 18.93 -5.11 -40.26
CA LYS A 79 20.10 -6.01 -40.13
C LYS A 79 20.94 -5.74 -38.88
N ALA A 80 21.07 -4.49 -38.46
CA ALA A 80 21.88 -4.07 -37.30
C ALA A 80 21.16 -4.28 -35.96
N PHE A 81 19.84 -4.03 -35.91
CA PHE A 81 19.07 -3.98 -34.68
C PHE A 81 17.94 -5.01 -34.61
N GLY A 82 17.77 -5.86 -35.65
CA GLY A 82 16.92 -7.06 -35.61
C GLY A 82 15.42 -6.79 -35.46
N ARG A 83 14.97 -5.54 -35.63
CA ARG A 83 13.56 -5.16 -35.50
C ARG A 83 13.19 -4.23 -36.64
N ALA A 84 12.35 -4.72 -37.54
CA ALA A 84 11.45 -3.82 -38.26
C ALA A 84 10.67 -3.04 -37.20
N ALA A 85 10.72 -1.71 -37.28
CA ALA A 85 9.81 -0.87 -36.52
C ALA A 85 8.39 -1.31 -36.89
N SER A 86 7.73 -2.05 -36.00
CA SER A 86 6.28 -2.11 -36.03
C SER A 86 5.79 -0.67 -35.86
N PRO A 87 4.73 -0.24 -36.59
CA PRO A 87 4.07 1.02 -36.24
C PRO A 87 3.78 0.99 -34.74
N ASP A 88 4.02 2.11 -34.05
CA ASP A 88 3.90 2.21 -32.59
C ASP A 88 2.70 1.40 -32.14
N PRO A 89 2.87 0.42 -31.23
CA PRO A 89 1.76 -0.41 -30.81
C PRO A 89 0.70 0.54 -30.31
N ILE A 90 -0.47 0.54 -30.97
CA ILE A 90 -1.65 1.23 -30.48
C ILE A 90 -1.69 0.91 -29.00
N ARG A 91 -1.52 1.92 -28.15
CA ARG A 91 -1.67 1.76 -26.71
C ARG A 91 -3.13 1.39 -26.51
N ILE A 92 -3.43 0.09 -26.57
CA ILE A 92 -4.65 -0.46 -26.01
C ILE A 92 -4.54 -0.06 -24.54
N PRO A 93 -5.39 0.87 -24.04
CA PRO A 93 -5.41 1.14 -22.61
C PRO A 93 -5.72 -0.20 -21.96
N ARG A 94 -4.72 -0.79 -21.29
CA ARG A 94 -4.95 -1.89 -20.36
C ARG A 94 -5.67 -1.29 -19.18
N GLU A 95 -6.98 -1.08 -19.34
CA GLU A 95 -7.86 -1.06 -18.20
C GLU A 95 -7.71 -2.42 -17.53
N VAL A 96 -6.96 -2.47 -16.44
CA VAL A 96 -7.00 -3.61 -15.54
C VAL A 96 -8.38 -3.59 -14.93
N LYS A 97 -9.35 -4.23 -15.60
CA LYS A 97 -10.61 -4.60 -14.97
C LYS A 97 -10.26 -5.67 -13.95
N ALA A 98 -10.01 -5.23 -12.71
CA ALA A 98 -9.93 -6.15 -11.59
C ALA A 98 -11.21 -6.98 -11.62
N ASN A 99 -11.08 -8.30 -11.80
CA ASN A 99 -12.23 -9.18 -11.59
C ASN A 99 -12.75 -8.88 -10.19
N PRO A 100 -14.05 -8.55 -10.03
CA PRO A 100 -14.61 -8.28 -8.72
C PRO A 100 -14.28 -9.48 -7.83
N VAL A 101 -13.78 -9.20 -6.62
CA VAL A 101 -13.49 -10.24 -5.63
C VAL A 101 -14.74 -11.14 -5.55
N PRO A 102 -14.61 -12.46 -5.78
CA PRO A 102 -15.77 -13.33 -5.84
C PRO A 102 -16.59 -13.13 -4.56
N ALA A 103 -17.89 -12.92 -4.72
CA ALA A 103 -18.79 -12.56 -3.62
C ALA A 103 -18.80 -13.59 -2.47
N SER A 104 -18.20 -14.77 -2.67
CA SER A 104 -17.99 -15.81 -1.65
C SER A 104 -16.84 -15.52 -0.67
N LEU A 105 -15.90 -14.63 -1.01
CA LEU A 105 -14.68 -14.41 -0.21
C LEU A 105 -14.93 -13.58 1.06
N ASN A 106 -16.01 -12.80 1.10
CA ASN A 106 -16.38 -11.90 2.21
C ASN A 106 -17.74 -12.25 2.85
N LYS A 107 -18.27 -13.46 2.66
CA LYS A 107 -19.59 -13.85 3.24
C LYS A 107 -19.54 -14.20 4.73
N LEU A 108 -18.36 -14.52 5.26
CA LEU A 108 -18.17 -14.82 6.67
C LEU A 108 -17.14 -13.85 7.25
N SER A 109 -17.61 -12.92 8.05
CA SER A 109 -16.78 -12.06 8.88
C SER A 109 -16.12 -12.87 10.01
N LEU A 110 -15.00 -12.37 10.55
CA LEU A 110 -14.35 -12.94 11.74
C LEU A 110 -15.34 -13.10 12.91
N ALA A 111 -16.27 -12.15 13.05
CA ALA A 111 -17.33 -12.18 14.05
C ALA A 111 -18.33 -13.32 13.81
N GLU A 112 -18.74 -13.57 12.56
CA GLU A 112 -19.63 -14.69 12.21
C GLU A 112 -18.94 -16.05 12.39
N LEU A 113 -17.64 -16.15 12.11
CA LEU A 113 -16.85 -17.35 12.40
C LEU A 113 -16.73 -17.62 13.90
N GLN A 114 -16.52 -16.58 14.70
CA GLN A 114 -16.50 -16.69 16.17
C GLN A 114 -17.87 -17.09 16.72
N ALA A 115 -18.95 -16.47 16.23
CA ALA A 115 -20.32 -16.85 16.60
C ALA A 115 -20.66 -18.30 16.20
N GLN A 116 -20.21 -18.76 15.03
CA GLN A 116 -20.35 -20.16 14.62
C GLN A 116 -19.53 -21.11 15.50
N GLN A 117 -18.32 -20.73 15.91
CA GLN A 117 -17.51 -21.52 16.84
C GLN A 117 -18.15 -21.59 18.23
N GLU A 118 -18.69 -20.48 18.74
CA GLU A 118 -19.40 -20.43 20.01
C GLU A 118 -20.68 -21.25 19.96
N ALA A 119 -21.51 -21.09 18.93
CA ALA A 119 -22.70 -21.90 18.72
C ALA A 119 -22.37 -23.40 18.58
N ARG A 120 -21.25 -23.74 17.94
CA ARG A 120 -20.77 -25.13 17.85
C ARG A 120 -20.32 -25.64 19.22
N LYS A 121 -19.61 -24.84 20.01
CA LYS A 121 -19.20 -25.17 21.38
C LYS A 121 -20.42 -25.35 22.29
N GLU A 122 -21.43 -24.49 22.19
CA GLU A 122 -22.66 -24.63 22.97
C GLU A 122 -23.47 -25.85 22.56
N ARG A 123 -23.60 -26.12 21.25
CA ARG A 123 -24.21 -27.38 20.78
C ARG A 123 -23.47 -28.61 21.26
N MET A 124 -22.14 -28.60 21.26
CA MET A 124 -21.35 -29.69 21.83
C MET A 124 -21.55 -29.79 23.35
N LYS A 125 -21.56 -28.67 24.08
CA LYS A 125 -21.85 -28.66 25.53
C LYS A 125 -23.23 -29.23 25.84
N VAL A 126 -24.26 -28.86 25.08
CA VAL A 126 -25.63 -29.38 25.23
C VAL A 126 -25.70 -30.86 24.87
N GLN A 127 -25.05 -31.30 23.78
CA GLN A 127 -24.97 -32.73 23.42
C GLN A 127 -24.19 -33.56 24.44
N VAL A 128 -23.13 -33.00 25.03
CA VAL A 128 -22.35 -33.66 26.08
C VAL A 128 -23.17 -33.71 27.37
N ALA A 129 -23.80 -32.61 27.78
CA ALA A 129 -24.68 -32.56 28.95
C ALA A 129 -25.93 -33.46 28.79
N SER A 130 -26.44 -33.68 27.56
CA SER A 130 -27.52 -34.64 27.33
C SER A 130 -27.05 -36.09 27.32
N LYS A 131 -25.75 -36.34 27.11
CA LYS A 131 -25.14 -37.69 27.14
C LYS A 131 -24.78 -38.13 28.55
N TYR A 132 -24.58 -37.17 29.46
CA TYR A 132 -24.20 -37.41 30.85
C TYR A 132 -25.22 -36.71 31.75
N ASP A 133 -26.12 -37.46 32.38
CA ASP A 133 -27.01 -36.90 33.39
C ASP A 133 -26.19 -36.51 34.62
N SER A 134 -26.33 -35.28 35.11
CA SER A 134 -25.62 -34.82 36.31
C SER A 134 -26.03 -35.57 37.58
N ALA A 135 -27.04 -36.44 37.50
CA ALA A 135 -27.47 -37.33 38.58
C ALA A 135 -26.55 -38.56 38.74
N ASP A 136 -25.76 -38.93 37.72
CA ASP A 136 -24.86 -40.09 37.72
C ASP A 136 -23.40 -39.73 38.06
N GLU A 137 -23.12 -38.51 38.54
CA GLU A 137 -21.78 -38.16 39.03
C GLU A 137 -21.45 -38.96 40.29
N PHE A 138 -20.54 -39.94 40.15
CA PHE A 138 -19.97 -40.69 41.26
C PHE A 138 -19.16 -39.75 42.16
N GLN A 139 -19.79 -39.25 43.23
CA GLN A 139 -19.13 -38.46 44.25
C GLN A 139 -18.19 -39.36 45.06
N PHE A 140 -16.89 -39.28 44.80
CA PHE A 140 -15.89 -39.94 45.63
C PHE A 140 -16.01 -39.41 47.07
N ALA A 141 -16.04 -40.31 48.07
CA ALA A 141 -16.05 -39.94 49.49
C ALA A 141 -14.87 -39.02 49.91
N THR A 142 -13.84 -38.93 49.07
CA THR A 142 -12.70 -38.03 49.22
C THR A 142 -13.05 -36.56 48.96
N ALA A 143 -14.05 -36.26 48.12
CA ALA A 143 -14.49 -34.88 47.82
C ALA A 143 -15.19 -34.21 49.01
N ALA A 144 -15.77 -35.00 49.92
CA ALA A 144 -16.36 -34.51 51.18
C ALA A 144 -15.31 -34.19 52.27
N ARG A 145 -14.04 -34.55 52.05
CA ARG A 145 -12.94 -34.14 52.94
C ARG A 145 -12.45 -32.77 52.49
N GLY A 146 -12.58 -31.75 53.34
CA GLY A 146 -11.99 -30.43 53.09
C GLY A 146 -10.48 -30.57 52.83
N SER A 147 -10.06 -30.34 51.59
CA SER A 147 -8.65 -30.45 51.21
C SER A 147 -7.98 -29.09 51.35
N ASN A 148 -6.81 -29.03 51.99
CA ASN A 148 -6.02 -27.80 52.11
C ASN A 148 -5.28 -27.46 50.80
N LEU A 149 -5.62 -28.09 49.68
CA LEU A 149 -4.89 -27.96 48.41
C LEU A 149 -4.97 -26.54 47.85
N GLU A 150 -6.11 -25.86 47.98
CA GLU A 150 -6.28 -24.47 47.58
C GLU A 150 -5.36 -23.55 48.39
N ALA A 151 -5.31 -23.74 49.71
CA ALA A 151 -4.48 -22.94 50.61
C ALA A 151 -2.97 -23.17 50.36
N VAL A 152 -2.57 -24.42 50.09
CA VAL A 152 -1.19 -24.77 49.72
C VAL A 152 -0.83 -24.16 48.37
N ARG A 153 -1.75 -24.19 47.40
CA ARG A 153 -1.54 -23.58 46.08
C ARG A 153 -1.35 -22.07 46.20
N GLU A 154 -2.19 -21.42 46.99
CA GLU A 154 -2.10 -19.98 47.23
C GLU A 154 -0.80 -19.59 47.95
N GLN A 155 -0.32 -20.42 48.88
CA GLN A 155 0.98 -20.23 49.51
C GLN A 155 2.15 -20.37 48.52
N ILE A 156 2.11 -21.37 47.64
CA ILE A 156 3.16 -21.58 46.63
C ILE A 156 3.18 -20.44 45.59
N GLU A 157 2.01 -19.94 45.19
CA GLU A 157 1.93 -18.79 44.29
C GLU A 157 2.50 -17.52 44.95
N ARG A 158 2.16 -17.27 46.23
CA ARG A 158 2.75 -16.15 46.98
C ARG A 158 4.27 -16.28 47.17
N GLU A 159 4.79 -17.48 47.42
CA GLU A 159 6.23 -17.72 47.49
C GLU A 159 6.93 -17.46 46.15
N ARG A 160 6.30 -17.84 45.03
CA ARG A 160 6.82 -17.56 43.68
C ARG A 160 6.81 -16.06 43.36
N ASP A 161 5.72 -15.37 43.70
CA ASP A 161 5.59 -13.93 43.48
C ASP A 161 6.58 -13.15 44.35
N ALA A 162 6.78 -13.57 45.60
CA ALA A 162 7.80 -13.00 46.48
C ALA A 162 9.23 -13.24 45.93
N ALA A 163 9.51 -14.40 45.36
CA ALA A 163 10.80 -14.68 44.71
C ALA A 163 11.02 -13.88 43.42
N LEU A 164 9.95 -13.43 42.75
CA LEU A 164 9.99 -12.57 41.56
C LEU A 164 10.18 -11.08 41.92
N HIS A 165 9.90 -10.68 43.15
CA HIS A 165 10.16 -9.33 43.66
C HIS A 165 11.61 -9.18 44.15
N PHE A 166 12.55 -9.03 43.21
CA PHE A 166 13.91 -8.57 43.52
C PHE A 166 14.03 -7.06 43.29
N ASP A 167 14.71 -6.36 44.21
CA ASP A 167 15.00 -4.93 44.14
C ASP A 167 16.02 -4.64 43.02
N PHE A 168 15.56 -4.65 41.77
CA PHE A 168 16.37 -4.30 40.62
C PHE A 168 16.69 -2.80 40.63
N LYS A 169 17.87 -2.44 41.12
CA LYS A 169 18.42 -1.09 40.96
C LYS A 169 18.90 -0.91 39.51
N ALA A 170 17.96 -0.52 38.64
CA ALA A 170 18.27 -0.18 37.25
C ALA A 170 19.34 0.92 37.23
N LYS A 171 20.48 0.65 36.59
CA LYS A 171 21.45 1.71 36.29
C LYS A 171 20.75 2.72 35.38
N PRO A 172 20.77 4.02 35.68
CA PRO A 172 20.21 5.02 34.78
C PRO A 172 20.89 4.88 33.42
N VAL A 173 20.10 5.03 32.35
CA VAL A 173 20.62 5.02 30.98
C VAL A 173 21.79 6.01 30.94
N PRO A 174 22.98 5.63 30.41
CA PRO A 174 24.08 6.55 30.29
C PRO A 174 23.59 7.80 29.59
N HIS A 175 23.71 8.96 30.23
CA HIS A 175 23.49 10.23 29.56
C HIS A 175 24.59 10.34 28.50
N THR A 176 24.32 9.85 27.29
CA THR A 176 25.11 10.20 26.12
C THR A 176 25.10 11.71 26.10
N ASN A 177 26.25 12.36 26.18
CA ASN A 177 26.34 13.81 26.09
C ASN A 177 25.60 14.22 24.81
N THR A 178 24.37 14.72 24.95
CA THR A 178 23.58 15.31 23.86
C THR A 178 24.18 16.65 23.44
N SER A 179 25.46 16.87 23.72
CA SER A 179 26.27 17.93 23.15
C SER A 179 26.50 17.57 21.70
N ALA A 180 25.60 18.05 20.84
CA ALA A 180 25.89 18.36 19.45
C ALA A 180 26.71 17.29 18.71
N ALA A 181 26.21 16.05 18.63
CA ALA A 181 26.66 15.17 17.55
C ALA A 181 26.30 15.88 16.24
N GLU A 182 27.27 16.55 15.62
CA GLU A 182 27.10 17.18 14.32
C GLU A 182 26.72 16.08 13.33
N VAL A 183 25.41 15.95 13.09
CA VAL A 183 24.88 15.05 12.08
C VAL A 183 25.48 15.50 10.76
N LYS A 184 26.47 14.76 10.27
CA LYS A 184 27.10 15.01 8.97
C LYS A 184 26.02 14.85 7.91
N LEU A 185 25.55 15.97 7.38
CA LEU A 185 24.53 15.95 6.36
C LEU A 185 25.13 15.49 5.03
N THR A 186 24.40 14.61 4.36
CA THR A 186 24.72 14.25 2.98
C THR A 186 24.56 15.47 2.07
N ALA A 187 25.40 15.58 1.04
CA ALA A 187 25.33 16.67 0.05
C ALA A 187 23.91 16.84 -0.53
N ALA A 188 23.21 15.74 -0.81
CA ALA A 188 21.83 15.77 -1.29
C ALA A 188 20.85 16.44 -0.29
N ALA A 189 21.04 16.24 1.01
CA ALA A 189 20.20 16.87 2.03
C ALA A 189 20.44 18.39 2.08
N ILE A 190 21.70 18.82 1.99
CA ILE A 190 22.07 20.25 1.92
C ILE A 190 21.44 20.89 0.68
N LEU A 191 21.57 20.26 -0.49
CA LEU A 191 21.03 20.78 -1.75
C LEU A 191 19.49 20.81 -1.76
N ARG A 192 18.81 19.80 -1.19
CA ARG A 192 17.34 19.79 -1.08
C ARG A 192 16.84 20.90 -0.17
N GLU A 193 17.48 21.11 0.98
CA GLU A 193 17.12 22.20 1.88
C GLU A 193 17.36 23.57 1.24
N ASP A 194 18.48 23.75 0.55
CA ASP A 194 18.79 25.00 -0.14
C ASP A 194 17.81 25.26 -1.29
N ALA A 195 17.44 24.24 -2.08
CA ALA A 195 16.45 24.36 -3.15
C ALA A 195 15.05 24.69 -2.61
N LEU A 196 14.62 24.07 -1.50
CA LEU A 196 13.36 24.42 -0.84
C LEU A 196 13.37 25.87 -0.36
N PHE A 197 14.49 26.34 0.16
CA PHE A 197 14.63 27.72 0.60
C PHE A 197 14.61 28.70 -0.58
N LYS A 198 15.35 28.43 -1.66
CA LYS A 198 15.29 29.23 -2.89
C LYS A 198 13.89 29.32 -3.46
N ARG A 199 13.15 28.20 -3.48
CA ARG A 199 11.74 28.19 -3.90
C ARG A 199 10.86 29.06 -3.00
N LYS A 200 11.10 29.09 -1.69
CA LYS A 200 10.41 30.00 -0.77
C LYS A 200 10.76 31.46 -1.05
N GLN A 201 12.03 31.78 -1.26
CA GLN A 201 12.47 33.13 -1.62
C GLN A 201 11.90 33.59 -2.96
N GLU A 202 11.88 32.73 -3.97
CA GLU A 202 11.29 33.01 -5.28
C GLU A 202 9.79 33.24 -5.17
N HIS A 203 9.09 32.47 -4.33
CA HIS A 203 7.69 32.66 -4.06
C HIS A 203 7.43 33.99 -3.33
N GLU A 204 8.18 34.29 -2.26
CA GLU A 204 8.11 35.56 -1.55
C GLU A 204 8.43 36.74 -2.48
N ALA A 205 9.46 36.62 -3.32
CA ALA A 205 9.81 37.63 -4.31
C ALA A 205 8.78 37.76 -5.44
N ALA A 206 8.13 36.68 -5.86
CA ALA A 206 7.04 36.72 -6.82
C ALA A 206 5.81 37.42 -6.21
N VAL A 207 5.53 37.11 -4.95
CA VAL A 207 4.48 37.74 -4.18
C VAL A 207 4.77 39.24 -4.03
N ILE A 208 5.98 39.65 -3.62
CA ILE A 208 6.44 41.06 -3.59
C ILE A 208 6.29 41.73 -4.96
N ARG A 209 6.74 41.08 -6.04
CA ARG A 209 6.58 41.62 -7.40
C ARG A 209 5.11 41.81 -7.80
N ALA A 210 4.23 40.89 -7.40
CA ALA A 210 2.80 41.01 -7.65
C ALA A 210 2.20 42.19 -6.86
N TYR A 211 2.60 42.38 -5.59
CA TYR A 211 2.25 43.58 -4.83
C TYR A 211 2.73 44.85 -5.52
N GLU A 212 3.96 44.87 -6.02
CA GLU A 212 4.55 46.02 -6.71
C GLU A 212 3.83 46.33 -8.03
N SER A 213 3.39 45.31 -8.77
CA SER A 213 2.67 45.50 -10.04
C SER A 213 1.20 45.87 -9.87
N GLU A 214 0.51 45.23 -8.92
CA GLU A 214 -0.94 45.36 -8.75
C GLU A 214 -1.32 46.42 -7.70
N LEU A 215 -0.36 46.89 -6.88
CA LEU A 215 -0.57 47.74 -5.70
C LEU A 215 -1.64 47.19 -4.75
N ARG A 216 -1.91 45.87 -4.82
CA ARG A 216 -2.93 45.17 -4.07
C ARG A 216 -2.28 44.08 -3.23
N ASP A 217 -2.89 43.82 -2.08
CA ASP A 217 -2.41 42.81 -1.15
C ASP A 217 -2.96 41.40 -1.44
N PRO A 218 -2.22 40.47 -2.08
CA PRO A 218 -2.64 39.07 -2.23
C PRO A 218 -2.75 38.29 -0.92
N LEU A 219 -2.15 38.72 0.20
CA LEU A 219 -2.26 38.03 1.49
C LEU A 219 -3.69 38.06 2.03
N GLU A 220 -4.45 39.13 1.77
CA GLU A 220 -5.87 39.20 2.15
C GLU A 220 -6.69 38.09 1.49
N PHE A 221 -6.43 37.81 0.21
CA PHE A 221 -7.07 36.69 -0.49
C PHE A 221 -6.66 35.34 0.10
N TYR A 222 -5.37 35.12 0.38
CA TYR A 222 -4.90 33.87 0.98
C TYR A 222 -5.42 33.66 2.41
N ARG A 223 -5.54 34.74 3.21
CA ARG A 223 -6.15 34.70 4.55
C ARG A 223 -7.62 34.32 4.47
N TRP A 224 -8.38 34.94 3.55
CA TRP A 224 -9.77 34.57 3.32
C TRP A 224 -9.90 33.11 2.88
N GLN A 225 -9.06 32.65 1.95
CA GLN A 225 -9.05 31.27 1.48
C GLN A 225 -8.75 30.28 2.61
N ALA A 226 -7.75 30.58 3.45
CA ALA A 226 -7.42 29.74 4.60
C ALA A 226 -8.58 29.70 5.62
N ASN A 227 -9.23 30.84 5.88
CA ASN A 227 -10.39 30.90 6.77
C ASN A 227 -11.57 30.09 6.22
N MET A 228 -11.85 30.18 4.91
CA MET A 228 -12.90 29.38 4.27
C MET A 228 -12.59 27.89 4.34
N GLN A 229 -11.34 27.47 4.05
CA GLN A 229 -10.94 26.06 4.19
C GLN A 229 -11.09 25.55 5.63
N GLN A 230 -10.71 26.35 6.62
CA GLN A 230 -10.92 25.99 8.03
C GLN A 230 -12.41 25.86 8.37
N GLN A 231 -13.24 26.77 7.89
CA GLN A 231 -14.69 26.69 8.09
C GLN A 231 -15.29 25.45 7.41
N ASP A 232 -14.86 25.12 6.20
CA ASP A 232 -15.28 23.92 5.48
C ASP A 232 -14.85 22.65 6.23
N GLU A 233 -13.62 22.60 6.75
CA GLU A 233 -13.14 21.50 7.59
C GLU A 233 -13.95 21.36 8.88
N GLU A 234 -14.27 22.47 9.55
CA GLU A 234 -15.11 22.47 10.75
C GLU A 234 -16.53 21.98 10.45
N ASN A 235 -17.13 22.45 9.34
CA ASN A 235 -18.46 22.02 8.92
C ASN A 235 -18.47 20.52 8.59
N TYR A 236 -17.45 20.03 7.88
CA TYR A 236 -17.30 18.61 7.61
C TYR A 236 -17.18 17.79 8.89
N ARG A 237 -16.41 18.24 9.88
CA ARG A 237 -16.31 17.57 11.19
C ARG A 237 -17.66 17.54 11.90
N ARG A 238 -18.41 18.67 11.91
CA ARG A 238 -19.76 18.74 12.47
C ARG A 238 -20.70 17.73 11.80
N GLU A 239 -20.69 17.64 10.47
CA GLU A 239 -21.52 16.66 9.74
C GLU A 239 -21.15 15.20 10.04
N VAL A 240 -19.86 14.90 10.20
CA VAL A 240 -19.43 13.54 10.56
C VAL A 240 -19.91 13.20 11.97
N GLU A 241 -19.85 14.14 12.89
CA GLU A 241 -20.37 13.97 14.26
C GLU A 241 -21.89 13.79 14.27
N THR A 242 -22.65 14.59 13.51
CA THR A 242 -24.11 14.43 13.42
C THR A 242 -24.47 13.06 12.85
N ARG A 243 -23.86 12.64 11.73
CA ARG A 243 -24.09 11.30 11.15
C ARG A 243 -23.75 10.18 12.13
N ARG A 244 -22.68 10.34 12.91
CA ARG A 244 -22.30 9.36 13.94
C ARG A 244 -23.36 9.26 15.04
N LEU A 245 -23.89 10.39 15.50
CA LEU A 245 -24.95 10.44 16.51
C LEU A 245 -26.26 9.85 15.96
N GLU A 246 -26.64 10.20 14.74
CA GLU A 246 -27.81 9.65 14.04
C GLU A 246 -27.69 8.12 13.88
N MET A 247 -26.52 7.60 13.54
CA MET A 247 -26.28 6.16 13.45
C MET A 247 -26.47 5.47 14.81
N VAL A 248 -26.00 6.08 15.91
CA VAL A 248 -26.19 5.55 17.27
C VAL A 248 -27.67 5.59 17.66
N GLN A 249 -28.38 6.66 17.33
CA GLN A 249 -29.83 6.78 17.57
C GLN A 249 -30.60 5.73 16.80
N ALA A 250 -30.33 5.56 15.50
CA ALA A 250 -30.99 4.55 14.67
C ALA A 250 -30.75 3.12 15.19
N GLN A 251 -29.55 2.83 15.73
CA GLN A 251 -29.26 1.54 16.38
C GLN A 251 -30.10 1.33 17.64
N PHE A 252 -30.24 2.37 18.47
CA PHE A 252 -31.07 2.31 19.67
C PHE A 252 -32.54 2.09 19.30
N ASP A 253 -33.06 2.87 18.35
CA ASP A 253 -34.45 2.77 17.89
C ASP A 253 -34.74 1.38 17.29
N ALA A 254 -33.81 0.82 16.51
CA ALA A 254 -33.93 -0.53 15.97
C ALA A 254 -33.97 -1.60 17.08
N MET A 255 -33.17 -1.43 18.14
CA MET A 255 -33.17 -2.32 19.30
C MET A 255 -34.49 -2.23 20.08
N GLU A 256 -35.03 -1.02 20.24
CA GLU A 256 -36.32 -0.81 20.88
C GLU A 256 -37.47 -1.42 20.07
N ALA A 257 -37.49 -1.19 18.75
CA ALA A 257 -38.48 -1.77 17.84
C ALA A 257 -38.43 -3.32 17.84
N ALA A 258 -37.23 -3.91 17.82
CA ALA A 258 -37.06 -5.36 17.90
C ALA A 258 -37.57 -5.94 19.22
N ARG A 259 -37.39 -5.22 20.34
CA ARG A 259 -37.93 -5.59 21.64
C ARG A 259 -39.47 -5.53 21.65
N GLN A 260 -40.06 -4.48 21.09
CA GLN A 260 -41.52 -4.35 20.97
C GLN A 260 -42.10 -5.48 20.11
N ALA A 261 -41.53 -5.76 18.94
CA ALA A 261 -41.96 -6.85 18.08
C ALA A 261 -41.89 -8.23 18.79
N LYS A 262 -40.91 -8.45 19.68
CA LYS A 262 -40.87 -9.68 20.49
C LYS A 262 -42.01 -9.76 21.52
N LEU A 263 -42.40 -8.64 22.11
CA LEU A 263 -43.51 -8.58 23.05
C LEU A 263 -44.83 -8.85 22.31
N GLU A 264 -45.06 -8.18 21.19
CA GLU A 264 -46.24 -8.39 20.33
C GLU A 264 -46.33 -9.83 19.83
N ASN A 265 -45.23 -10.40 19.30
CA ASN A 265 -45.21 -11.80 18.87
C ASN A 265 -45.51 -12.78 20.01
N ARG A 266 -45.07 -12.46 21.24
CA ARG A 266 -45.39 -13.27 22.43
C ARG A 266 -46.88 -13.19 22.76
N GLU A 267 -47.49 -12.01 22.69
CA GLU A 267 -48.92 -11.82 22.92
C GLU A 267 -49.74 -12.59 21.87
N VAL A 268 -49.40 -12.43 20.58
CA VAL A 268 -50.04 -13.18 19.48
C VAL A 268 -49.86 -14.69 19.68
N ALA A 269 -48.69 -15.17 20.10
CA ALA A 269 -48.49 -16.60 20.36
C ALA A 269 -49.35 -17.13 21.53
N ILE A 270 -49.55 -16.31 22.58
CA ILE A 270 -50.46 -16.65 23.68
C ILE A 270 -51.90 -16.74 23.17
N GLU A 271 -52.33 -15.77 22.36
CA GLU A 271 -53.66 -15.77 21.74
C GLU A 271 -53.85 -16.95 20.79
N MET A 272 -52.86 -17.28 19.97
CA MET A 272 -52.92 -18.47 19.11
C MET A 272 -52.98 -19.75 19.94
N LYS A 273 -52.29 -19.82 21.09
CA LYS A 273 -52.35 -20.98 21.99
C LYS A 273 -53.71 -21.13 22.64
N THR A 274 -54.36 -20.03 23.04
CA THR A 274 -55.73 -20.09 23.58
C THR A 274 -56.72 -20.51 22.51
N GLN A 275 -56.64 -19.95 21.30
CA GLN A 275 -57.47 -20.36 20.15
C GLN A 275 -57.21 -21.80 19.69
N ALA A 276 -55.96 -22.27 19.73
CA ALA A 276 -55.64 -23.65 19.39
C ALA A 276 -56.22 -24.64 20.40
N LYS A 277 -56.23 -24.29 21.69
CA LYS A 277 -56.89 -25.11 22.72
C LYS A 277 -58.40 -25.19 22.49
N THR A 278 -59.06 -24.09 22.16
CA THR A 278 -60.51 -24.12 21.89
C THR A 278 -60.81 -24.97 20.65
N ARG A 279 -60.05 -24.80 19.55
CA ARG A 279 -60.20 -25.62 18.34
C ARG A 279 -59.85 -27.09 18.54
N ALA A 280 -58.91 -27.41 19.43
CA ALA A 280 -58.56 -28.80 19.74
C ALA A 280 -59.73 -29.52 20.44
N VAL A 281 -60.38 -28.85 21.39
CA VAL A 281 -61.59 -29.36 22.06
C VAL A 281 -62.74 -29.55 21.07
N GLU A 282 -62.88 -28.68 20.07
CA GLU A 282 -63.86 -28.85 19.00
C GLU A 282 -63.54 -30.08 18.13
N ARG A 283 -62.28 -30.25 17.70
CA ARG A 283 -61.86 -31.42 16.91
C ARG A 283 -61.98 -32.74 17.65
N GLU A 284 -61.67 -32.78 18.94
CA GLU A 284 -61.85 -34.01 19.75
C GLU A 284 -63.33 -34.44 19.78
N LYS A 285 -64.28 -33.50 19.80
CA LYS A 285 -65.71 -33.82 19.69
C LYS A 285 -66.03 -34.42 18.32
N GLU A 286 -65.59 -33.77 17.24
CA GLU A 286 -65.80 -34.25 15.87
C GLU A 286 -65.16 -35.63 15.60
N GLU A 287 -63.96 -35.88 16.11
CA GLU A 287 -63.26 -37.16 15.99
C GLU A 287 -63.96 -38.27 16.76
N ASN A 288 -64.43 -38.00 17.98
CA ASN A 288 -65.20 -38.99 18.75
C ASN A 288 -66.47 -39.41 17.99
N GLU A 289 -67.17 -38.46 17.36
CA GLU A 289 -68.34 -38.75 16.51
C GLU A 289 -67.97 -39.58 15.27
N LEU A 290 -66.79 -39.38 14.68
CA LEU A 290 -66.29 -40.15 13.52
C LEU A 290 -65.83 -41.55 13.91
N VAL A 291 -65.13 -41.71 15.04
CA VAL A 291 -64.67 -43.01 15.54
C VAL A 291 -65.84 -43.94 15.82
N GLU A 292 -66.94 -43.40 16.36
CA GLU A 292 -68.18 -44.16 16.53
C GLU A 292 -68.72 -44.66 15.18
N LYS A 293 -68.74 -43.82 14.15
CA LYS A 293 -69.15 -44.21 12.77
C LYS A 293 -68.25 -45.29 12.18
N TYR A 294 -66.93 -45.18 12.33
CA TYR A 294 -65.97 -46.13 11.76
C TYR A 294 -65.90 -47.45 12.50
N ARG A 295 -66.18 -47.49 13.81
CA ARG A 295 -66.31 -48.75 14.55
C ARG A 295 -67.38 -49.64 13.90
N HIS A 296 -68.51 -49.05 13.50
CA HIS A 296 -69.55 -49.77 12.78
C HIS A 296 -69.08 -50.29 11.42
N LEU A 297 -68.39 -49.46 10.62
CA LEU A 297 -67.91 -49.87 9.30
C LEU A 297 -66.82 -50.96 9.36
N THR A 298 -65.99 -50.95 10.40
CA THR A 298 -64.88 -51.92 10.56
C THR A 298 -65.40 -53.32 10.89
N GLU A 299 -66.52 -53.41 11.61
CA GLU A 299 -67.22 -54.69 11.83
C GLU A 299 -67.70 -55.30 10.51
N ASP A 300 -68.06 -54.46 9.53
CA ASP A 300 -68.50 -54.92 8.20
C ASP A 300 -67.34 -55.41 7.34
N VAL A 301 -66.21 -54.69 7.34
CA VAL A 301 -65.04 -55.04 6.50
C VAL A 301 -64.30 -56.28 7.02
N LYS A 302 -64.28 -56.54 8.33
CA LYS A 302 -63.71 -57.77 8.90
C LYS A 302 -64.30 -59.05 8.28
N ARG A 303 -65.54 -59.00 7.79
CA ARG A 303 -66.21 -60.14 7.13
C ARG A 303 -65.69 -60.43 5.72
N VAL A 304 -64.99 -59.50 5.06
CA VAL A 304 -64.52 -59.62 3.67
C VAL A 304 -63.04 -60.04 3.59
N ARG A 305 -62.28 -59.84 4.67
CA ARG A 305 -60.82 -59.99 4.67
C ARG A 305 -60.30 -61.43 4.75
N ASP A 306 -61.12 -62.40 5.20
CA ASP A 306 -60.62 -63.75 5.52
C ASP A 306 -60.40 -64.70 4.31
N THR A 307 -60.53 -64.25 3.04
CA THR A 307 -60.52 -65.17 1.88
C THR A 307 -59.59 -64.90 0.68
N ALA A 308 -58.90 -63.75 0.50
CA ALA A 308 -58.47 -63.36 -0.86
C ALA A 308 -56.97 -63.28 -1.29
N PRO A 309 -55.90 -63.01 -0.49
CA PRO A 309 -54.59 -62.71 -1.12
C PRO A 309 -53.39 -63.45 -0.52
N ARG A 310 -53.08 -64.66 -1.01
CA ARG A 310 -51.78 -65.34 -0.74
C ARG A 310 -51.07 -65.91 -1.98
N GLU A 311 -51.65 -65.84 -3.18
CA GLU A 311 -51.07 -66.47 -4.38
C GLU A 311 -50.29 -65.52 -5.31
N ALA A 312 -50.35 -64.20 -5.12
CA ALA A 312 -49.76 -63.23 -6.07
C ALA A 312 -48.28 -62.85 -5.82
N GLU A 313 -47.67 -63.17 -4.67
CA GLU A 313 -46.29 -62.75 -4.34
C GLU A 313 -45.19 -63.69 -4.86
N ALA A 314 -45.52 -64.91 -5.27
CA ALA A 314 -44.51 -65.93 -5.59
C ALA A 314 -43.87 -65.78 -6.99
N GLN A 315 -44.58 -65.21 -7.98
CA GLN A 315 -44.16 -65.24 -9.39
C GLN A 315 -43.19 -64.12 -9.80
N VAL A 316 -43.13 -63.01 -9.06
CA VAL A 316 -42.31 -61.83 -9.43
C VAL A 316 -40.80 -62.03 -9.12
N ARG A 317 -40.45 -63.04 -8.33
CA ARG A 317 -39.09 -63.21 -7.80
C ARG A 317 -38.12 -63.95 -8.74
N GLU A 318 -38.61 -64.73 -9.71
CA GLU A 318 -37.78 -65.56 -10.60
C GLU A 318 -37.26 -64.85 -11.86
N GLU A 319 -37.92 -63.76 -12.31
CA GLU A 319 -37.62 -63.14 -13.60
C GLU A 319 -36.39 -62.21 -13.57
N ASN A 320 -36.09 -61.60 -12.42
CA ASN A 320 -35.01 -60.62 -12.26
C ASN A 320 -33.60 -61.22 -12.23
N ALA A 321 -33.44 -62.54 -12.07
CA ALA A 321 -32.12 -63.18 -11.96
C ALA A 321 -31.42 -63.39 -13.31
N ARG A 322 -32.17 -63.55 -14.41
CA ARG A 322 -31.61 -63.91 -15.73
C ARG A 322 -30.96 -62.76 -16.50
N GLN A 323 -31.28 -61.51 -16.15
CA GLN A 323 -30.81 -60.34 -16.92
C GLN A 323 -29.40 -59.86 -16.54
N ARG A 324 -28.80 -60.37 -15.45
CA ARG A 324 -27.52 -59.87 -14.92
C ARG A 324 -26.28 -60.50 -15.59
N ASP A 325 -26.40 -61.73 -16.07
CA ASP A 325 -25.23 -62.53 -16.49
C ASP A 325 -24.78 -62.25 -17.94
N ALA A 326 -25.68 -61.76 -18.81
CA ALA A 326 -25.38 -61.50 -20.22
C ALA A 326 -24.48 -60.26 -20.50
N LEU A 327 -24.29 -59.38 -19.51
CA LEU A 327 -23.64 -58.07 -19.72
C LEU A 327 -22.12 -58.10 -19.48
N LEU A 328 -21.59 -59.14 -18.82
CA LEU A 328 -20.19 -59.21 -18.40
C LEU A 328 -19.23 -59.78 -19.46
N GLU A 329 -19.70 -60.60 -20.40
CA GLU A 329 -18.84 -61.26 -21.39
C GLU A 329 -18.40 -60.34 -22.56
N PHE A 330 -19.15 -59.28 -22.85
CA PHE A 330 -18.89 -58.37 -23.99
C PHE A 330 -17.69 -57.42 -23.80
N LEU A 331 -17.29 -57.11 -22.56
CA LEU A 331 -16.27 -56.08 -22.27
C LEU A 331 -14.81 -56.60 -22.32
N ALA A 332 -14.59 -57.92 -22.40
CA ALA A 332 -13.26 -58.51 -22.31
C ALA A 332 -12.49 -58.52 -23.64
N THR A 333 -13.16 -58.58 -24.79
CA THR A 333 -12.54 -58.85 -26.10
C THR A 333 -11.88 -57.63 -26.77
N GLU A 334 -12.21 -56.40 -26.35
CA GLU A 334 -11.73 -55.17 -27.01
C GLU A 334 -10.36 -54.67 -26.52
N ARG A 335 -9.87 -55.12 -25.35
CA ARG A 335 -8.60 -54.63 -24.78
C ARG A 335 -7.34 -55.17 -25.46
N ASP A 336 -7.37 -56.37 -26.00
CA ASP A 336 -6.16 -57.04 -26.50
C ASP A 336 -5.68 -56.54 -27.88
N ARG A 337 -6.55 -55.85 -28.63
CA ARG A 337 -6.25 -55.41 -30.01
C ARG A 337 -5.35 -54.16 -30.08
N LYS A 338 -5.30 -53.35 -29.02
CA LYS A 338 -4.62 -52.04 -29.01
C LYS A 338 -3.12 -52.12 -28.69
N ALA A 339 -2.66 -53.16 -27.98
CA ALA A 339 -1.28 -53.24 -27.49
C ALA A 339 -0.23 -53.58 -28.56
N GLN A 340 -0.63 -54.13 -29.73
CA GLN A 340 0.31 -54.64 -30.74
C GLN A 340 0.79 -53.58 -31.75
N GLN A 341 0.18 -52.39 -31.77
CA GLN A 341 0.46 -51.35 -32.77
C GLN A 341 1.63 -50.42 -32.38
N ASP A 342 1.79 -50.12 -31.09
CA ASP A 342 2.76 -49.12 -30.58
C ASP A 342 4.23 -49.59 -30.54
N ALA A 343 4.49 -50.88 -30.78
CA ALA A 343 5.84 -51.46 -30.70
C ALA A 343 6.68 -51.25 -31.98
N LYS A 344 6.05 -51.00 -33.14
CA LYS A 344 6.73 -50.95 -34.44
C LYS A 344 7.34 -49.57 -34.78
N GLU A 345 6.87 -48.50 -34.16
CA GLU A 345 7.29 -47.13 -34.52
C GLU A 345 8.64 -46.68 -33.92
N ARG A 346 9.14 -47.32 -32.86
CA ARG A 346 10.36 -46.82 -32.15
C ARG A 346 11.70 -47.22 -32.80
N ALA A 347 11.73 -48.27 -33.61
CA ALA A 347 12.98 -48.81 -34.16
C ALA A 347 13.60 -47.98 -35.31
N ALA A 348 12.82 -47.15 -36.03
CA ALA A 348 13.29 -46.46 -37.23
C ALA A 348 14.05 -45.14 -36.96
N ARG A 349 14.06 -44.63 -35.72
CA ARG A 349 14.53 -43.28 -35.41
C ARG A 349 16.01 -43.19 -35.00
N GLU A 350 16.65 -44.32 -34.70
CA GLU A 350 17.96 -44.34 -34.04
C GLU A 350 19.16 -44.40 -35.03
N ASP A 351 18.97 -44.78 -36.29
CA ASP A 351 20.07 -44.98 -37.26
C ASP A 351 20.57 -43.69 -37.96
N LEU A 352 19.76 -42.63 -38.03
CA LEU A 352 20.09 -41.40 -38.79
C LEU A 352 21.18 -40.52 -38.13
N ILE A 353 21.36 -40.63 -36.81
CA ILE A 353 22.17 -39.70 -36.02
C ILE A 353 23.67 -40.01 -36.07
N ARG A 354 24.08 -41.19 -36.55
CA ARG A 354 25.50 -41.61 -36.58
C ARG A 354 26.32 -41.07 -37.77
N GLN A 355 25.68 -40.57 -38.83
CA GLN A 355 26.38 -40.22 -40.08
C GLN A 355 26.97 -38.81 -40.14
N ILE A 356 26.48 -37.87 -39.33
CA ILE A 356 26.80 -36.43 -39.48
C ILE A 356 28.08 -36.01 -38.72
N ARG A 357 28.65 -36.87 -37.86
CA ARG A 357 29.78 -36.49 -36.97
C ARG A 357 31.20 -36.74 -37.50
N ALA A 358 31.39 -37.14 -38.75
CA ALA A 358 32.68 -37.66 -39.24
C ALA A 358 33.50 -36.75 -40.20
N LEU A 359 33.12 -35.51 -40.52
CA LEU A 359 33.70 -34.81 -41.69
C LEU A 359 34.27 -33.39 -41.52
N ASP A 360 34.61 -32.89 -40.32
CA ASP A 360 35.25 -31.55 -40.26
C ASP A 360 36.33 -31.39 -39.17
N LYS A 361 37.61 -31.47 -39.58
CA LYS A 361 38.71 -30.65 -39.01
C LYS A 361 40.03 -30.75 -39.79
N VAL A 362 40.61 -29.60 -40.17
CA VAL A 362 42.00 -29.10 -39.89
C VAL A 362 42.34 -27.89 -40.80
N HIS A 363 43.04 -26.87 -40.25
CA HIS A 363 43.70 -25.77 -40.98
C HIS A 363 45.14 -25.58 -40.47
N ARG A 364 46.05 -25.01 -41.28
CA ARG A 364 47.46 -24.72 -40.95
C ARG A 364 47.84 -23.28 -41.34
N GLU A 365 48.76 -22.67 -40.57
CA GLU A 365 49.23 -21.27 -40.66
C GLU A 365 50.66 -21.14 -41.21
N HIS A 366 50.99 -19.99 -41.83
CA HIS A 366 52.32 -19.65 -42.36
C HIS A 366 52.79 -18.29 -41.81
N VAL A 367 54.10 -18.14 -41.52
CA VAL A 367 54.70 -16.93 -40.91
C VAL A 367 55.72 -16.30 -41.85
N ALA A 368 55.73 -14.96 -41.96
CA ALA A 368 56.68 -14.15 -42.73
C ALA A 368 57.52 -13.25 -41.80
N VAL A 369 58.79 -12.98 -42.16
CA VAL A 369 59.77 -12.20 -41.38
C VAL A 369 59.74 -10.72 -41.82
N PHE A 370 59.83 -9.78 -40.86
CA PHE A 370 59.42 -8.37 -41.00
C PHE A 370 60.58 -7.37 -40.80
N ASP A 371 60.68 -6.33 -41.66
CA ASP A 371 61.60 -5.18 -41.53
C ASP A 371 60.87 -3.92 -41.02
N PRO A 372 61.35 -3.25 -39.95
CA PRO A 372 60.73 -2.04 -39.38
C PRO A 372 60.81 -0.74 -40.20
N THR A 373 61.74 -0.63 -41.15
CA THR A 373 62.02 0.65 -41.81
C THR A 373 61.34 0.81 -43.15
N GLU A 374 60.87 -0.28 -43.73
CA GLU A 374 60.11 -0.28 -44.97
C GLU A 374 58.61 -0.16 -44.70
N THR A 375 57.91 0.49 -45.62
CA THR A 375 56.44 0.43 -45.71
C THR A 375 56.04 -0.84 -46.45
N ALA A 376 54.83 -1.34 -46.21
CA ALA A 376 54.35 -2.57 -46.85
C ALA A 376 54.08 -2.41 -48.37
N GLN A 377 54.16 -1.19 -48.91
CA GLN A 377 53.95 -0.84 -50.32
C GLN A 377 52.64 -1.42 -50.90
N LEU A 378 51.58 -1.47 -50.09
CA LEU A 378 50.27 -1.99 -50.48
C LEU A 378 49.46 -0.94 -51.25
N GLY A 379 50.00 0.27 -51.44
CA GLY A 379 49.37 1.38 -52.16
C GLY A 379 48.31 2.12 -51.34
N LEU A 380 48.27 1.93 -50.02
CA LEU A 380 47.35 2.61 -49.13
C LEU A 380 47.90 4.01 -48.77
N LEU A 381 47.02 5.03 -48.82
CA LEU A 381 47.36 6.45 -48.61
C LEU A 381 47.98 6.76 -47.23
N GLU A 382 47.82 5.87 -46.25
CA GLU A 382 48.28 6.05 -44.87
C GLU A 382 49.44 5.11 -44.50
N GLU A 383 50.16 4.57 -45.49
CA GLU A 383 51.33 3.74 -45.21
C GLU A 383 52.47 4.56 -44.61
N MET A 384 52.98 4.06 -43.48
CA MET A 384 54.11 4.63 -42.77
C MET A 384 55.00 3.50 -42.27
N SER A 385 56.31 3.75 -42.22
CA SER A 385 57.24 2.75 -41.67
C SER A 385 57.00 2.59 -40.16
N LEU A 386 57.42 1.46 -39.59
CA LEU A 386 57.30 1.26 -38.13
C LEU A 386 58.09 2.33 -37.36
N ALA A 387 59.21 2.78 -37.90
CA ALA A 387 60.01 3.85 -37.32
C ALA A 387 59.26 5.19 -37.27
N GLU A 388 58.62 5.61 -38.36
CA GLU A 388 57.82 6.84 -38.38
C GLU A 388 56.57 6.72 -37.50
N LEU A 389 55.94 5.53 -37.48
CA LEU A 389 54.83 5.25 -36.57
C LEU A 389 55.26 5.42 -35.12
N ARG A 390 56.45 4.96 -34.73
CA ARG A 390 56.98 5.13 -33.37
C ARG A 390 57.16 6.59 -32.99
N GLU A 391 57.66 7.44 -33.88
CA GLU A 391 57.81 8.88 -33.60
C GLU A 391 56.45 9.59 -33.52
N ARG A 392 55.51 9.28 -34.43
CA ARG A 392 54.15 9.83 -34.31
C ARG A 392 53.45 9.35 -33.04
N LEU A 393 53.63 8.09 -32.65
CA LEU A 393 53.12 7.56 -31.40
C LEU A 393 53.74 8.25 -30.19
N ARG A 394 55.03 8.63 -30.26
CA ARG A 394 55.70 9.40 -29.20
C ARG A 394 55.08 10.79 -29.06
N VAL A 395 54.98 11.56 -30.15
CA VAL A 395 54.35 12.89 -30.14
C VAL A 395 52.91 12.80 -29.65
N ARG A 396 52.13 11.85 -30.18
CA ARG A 396 50.75 11.62 -29.74
C ARG A 396 50.67 11.21 -28.26
N SER A 397 51.65 10.46 -27.75
CA SER A 397 51.72 10.10 -26.33
C SER A 397 52.00 11.32 -25.46
N GLU A 398 52.86 12.24 -25.90
CA GLU A 398 53.13 13.50 -25.19
C GLU A 398 51.90 14.41 -25.21
N ASP A 399 51.22 14.55 -26.35
CA ASP A 399 49.97 15.32 -26.44
C ASP A 399 48.86 14.71 -25.59
N GLN A 400 48.74 13.37 -25.59
CA GLN A 400 47.81 12.64 -24.73
C GLN A 400 48.10 12.90 -23.25
N LYS A 401 49.37 12.88 -22.83
CA LYS A 401 49.76 13.21 -21.45
C LYS A 401 49.40 14.64 -21.08
N ARG A 402 49.67 15.63 -21.94
CA ARG A 402 49.31 17.03 -21.73
C ARG A 402 47.79 17.23 -21.62
N TRP A 403 47.03 16.54 -22.46
CA TRP A 403 45.58 16.54 -22.40
C TRP A 403 45.07 15.90 -21.10
N GLU A 404 45.67 14.80 -20.66
CA GLU A 404 45.34 14.15 -19.39
C GLU A 404 45.66 15.03 -18.19
N GLU A 405 46.79 15.72 -18.18
CA GLU A 405 47.18 16.68 -17.14
C GLU A 405 46.18 17.84 -17.07
N SER A 406 45.90 18.49 -18.20
CA SER A 406 44.89 19.56 -18.28
C SER A 406 43.51 19.08 -17.83
N ARG A 407 43.14 17.84 -18.20
CA ARG A 407 41.89 17.21 -17.76
C ARG A 407 41.89 16.92 -16.26
N ARG A 408 43.01 16.53 -15.67
CA ARG A 408 43.12 16.33 -14.21
C ARG A 408 43.00 17.65 -13.48
N ASP A 409 43.64 18.70 -13.96
CA ASP A 409 43.58 20.04 -13.34
C ASP A 409 42.16 20.59 -13.36
N THR A 410 41.46 20.53 -14.50
CA THR A 410 40.03 20.91 -14.57
C THR A 410 39.14 20.08 -13.64
N ILE A 411 39.38 18.77 -13.51
CA ILE A 411 38.62 17.94 -12.56
C ILE A 411 38.91 18.35 -11.11
N LEU A 412 40.15 18.76 -10.80
CA LEU A 412 40.52 19.23 -9.47
C LEU A 412 39.89 20.58 -9.14
N THR A 413 39.92 21.55 -10.06
CA THR A 413 39.26 22.85 -9.88
C THR A 413 37.75 22.67 -9.71
N ASP A 414 37.09 21.88 -10.57
CA ASP A 414 35.66 21.58 -10.45
C ASP A 414 35.30 20.93 -9.11
N LYS A 415 36.16 20.05 -8.59
CA LYS A 415 35.95 19.41 -7.28
C LYS A 415 36.11 20.41 -6.14
N GLN A 416 37.10 21.29 -6.22
CA GLN A 416 37.33 22.35 -5.24
C GLN A 416 36.14 23.31 -5.21
N GLU A 417 35.69 23.80 -6.36
CA GLU A 417 34.52 24.68 -6.50
C GLU A 417 33.25 24.02 -5.95
N LYS A 418 32.95 22.77 -6.36
CA LYS A 418 31.79 22.03 -5.83
C LYS A 418 31.85 21.84 -4.32
N SER A 419 33.05 21.62 -3.77
CA SER A 419 33.22 21.47 -2.32
C SER A 419 33.02 22.80 -1.58
N ALA A 420 33.51 23.91 -2.12
CA ALA A 420 33.31 25.26 -1.58
C ALA A 420 31.83 25.64 -1.61
N ASP A 421 31.15 25.46 -2.74
CA ASP A 421 29.72 25.69 -2.89
C ASP A 421 28.88 24.88 -1.90
N LEU A 422 29.23 23.61 -1.69
CA LEU A 422 28.53 22.76 -0.73
C LEU A 422 28.75 23.22 0.71
N LEU A 423 29.96 23.67 1.05
CA LEU A 423 30.26 24.24 2.36
C LEU A 423 29.47 25.53 2.60
N ASP A 424 29.41 26.44 1.63
CA ASP A 424 28.65 27.68 1.74
C ASP A 424 27.14 27.45 1.89
N LYS A 425 26.58 26.50 1.15
CA LYS A 425 25.19 26.06 1.32
C LYS A 425 24.97 25.41 2.67
N ALA A 426 25.91 24.58 3.14
CA ALA A 426 25.83 23.92 4.44
C ALA A 426 25.88 24.92 5.60
N THR A 427 26.79 25.90 5.55
CA THR A 427 26.88 26.96 6.58
C THR A 427 25.63 27.83 6.60
N SER A 428 25.10 28.18 5.43
CA SER A 428 23.85 28.94 5.29
C SER A 428 22.64 28.15 5.79
N ALA A 429 22.53 26.86 5.46
CA ALA A 429 21.52 25.96 5.99
C ALA A 429 21.63 25.84 7.53
N ALA A 430 22.83 25.65 8.07
CA ALA A 430 23.06 25.58 9.51
C ALA A 430 22.64 26.88 10.23
N ARG A 431 22.97 28.05 9.66
CA ARG A 431 22.50 29.35 10.17
C ARG A 431 20.96 29.43 10.19
N ARG A 432 20.30 29.01 9.10
CA ARG A 432 18.83 28.96 9.02
C ARG A 432 18.23 28.02 10.06
N ARG A 433 18.76 26.81 10.23
CA ARG A 433 18.27 25.86 11.24
C ARG A 433 18.40 26.40 12.66
N ARG A 434 19.53 27.04 12.99
CA ARG A 434 19.72 27.71 14.28
C ARG A 434 18.69 28.83 14.47
N ALA A 435 18.43 29.64 13.44
CA ALA A 435 17.41 30.68 13.50
C ALA A 435 16.01 30.11 13.71
N THR A 436 15.62 29.07 12.97
CA THR A 436 14.31 28.42 13.17
C THR A 436 14.20 27.76 14.54
N ALA A 437 15.25 27.09 15.03
CA ALA A 437 15.26 26.48 16.35
C ALA A 437 15.07 27.56 17.44
N ASN A 438 15.81 28.67 17.34
CA ASN A 438 15.66 29.79 18.27
C ASN A 438 14.25 30.40 18.22
N GLU A 439 13.63 30.52 17.04
CA GLU A 439 12.26 31.02 16.90
C GLU A 439 11.24 30.06 17.51
N THR A 440 11.39 28.74 17.29
CA THR A 440 10.52 27.73 17.91
C THR A 440 10.64 27.73 19.44
N LEU A 441 11.85 27.84 19.98
CA LEU A 441 12.07 27.98 21.43
C LEU A 441 11.40 29.24 21.96
N ARG A 442 11.53 30.38 21.27
CA ARG A 442 10.82 31.62 21.63
C ARG A 442 9.30 31.46 21.57
N ALA A 443 8.77 30.75 20.58
CA ALA A 443 7.34 30.47 20.46
C ALA A 443 6.84 29.58 21.61
N LEU A 444 7.59 28.55 22.00
CA LEU A 444 7.29 27.70 23.14
C LEU A 444 7.28 28.49 24.46
N VAL A 445 8.30 29.31 24.69
CA VAL A 445 8.36 30.18 25.88
C VAL A 445 7.17 31.15 25.91
N ARG A 446 6.82 31.76 24.77
CA ARG A 446 5.63 32.61 24.65
C ARG A 446 4.34 31.85 24.98
N HIS A 447 4.19 30.63 24.46
CA HIS A 447 3.01 29.80 24.71
C HIS A 447 2.92 29.38 26.18
N GLU A 448 4.03 29.00 26.82
CA GLU A 448 4.06 28.72 28.26
C GLU A 448 3.69 29.96 29.07
N GLN A 449 4.25 31.13 28.75
CA GLN A 449 3.88 32.39 29.39
C GLN A 449 2.38 32.70 29.23
N GLN A 450 1.80 32.46 28.05
CA GLN A 450 0.36 32.60 27.82
C GLN A 450 -0.45 31.62 28.67
N ARG A 451 -0.02 30.35 28.78
CA ARG A 451 -0.66 29.36 29.66
C ARG A 451 -0.60 29.77 31.12
N PHE A 452 0.55 30.26 31.59
CA PHE A 452 0.70 30.79 32.94
C PHE A 452 -0.17 32.02 33.17
N ALA A 453 -0.23 32.96 32.21
CA ALA A 453 -1.08 34.14 32.30
C ALA A 453 -2.58 33.76 32.31
N HIS A 454 -2.99 32.82 31.46
CA HIS A 454 -4.35 32.28 31.43
C HIS A 454 -4.71 31.60 32.75
N ALA A 455 -3.85 30.71 33.25
CA ALA A 455 -4.04 30.05 34.55
C ALA A 455 -4.14 31.09 35.68
N ARG A 456 -3.28 32.12 35.69
CA ARG A 456 -3.35 33.22 36.64
C ARG A 456 -4.67 33.99 36.54
N GLY A 457 -5.13 34.30 35.32
CA GLY A 457 -6.42 34.94 35.06
C GLY A 457 -7.61 34.11 35.55
N THR A 458 -7.60 32.80 35.31
CA THR A 458 -8.65 31.89 35.81
C THR A 458 -8.68 31.82 37.33
N LEU A 459 -7.51 31.81 37.99
CA LEU A 459 -7.41 31.85 39.45
C LEU A 459 -7.92 33.18 40.01
N GLN A 460 -7.56 34.31 39.38
CA GLN A 460 -8.07 35.64 39.76
C GLN A 460 -9.59 35.73 39.61
N ALA A 461 -10.15 35.26 38.48
CA ALA A 461 -11.60 35.23 38.27
C ALA A 461 -12.32 34.36 39.31
N ARG A 462 -11.77 33.18 39.64
CA ARG A 462 -12.29 32.30 40.69
C ARG A 462 -12.24 32.96 42.07
N ASN A 463 -11.14 33.64 42.39
CA ASN A 463 -10.99 34.37 43.65
C ASN A 463 -12.00 35.54 43.73
N MET A 464 -12.16 36.32 42.66
CA MET A 464 -13.16 37.40 42.59
C MET A 464 -14.60 36.88 42.73
N TYR A 465 -14.92 35.76 42.08
CA TYR A 465 -16.22 35.12 42.22
C TYR A 465 -16.48 34.69 43.68
N ALA A 466 -15.48 34.08 44.32
CA ALA A 466 -15.56 33.68 45.73
C ALA A 466 -15.76 34.89 46.66
N THR A 467 -15.03 36.01 46.43
CA THR A 467 -15.22 37.24 47.23
C THR A 467 -16.58 37.87 47.01
N ASN A 468 -17.09 37.87 45.77
CA ASN A 468 -18.42 38.40 45.48
C ASN A 468 -19.51 37.53 46.13
N GLN A 469 -19.35 36.21 46.13
CA GLN A 469 -20.24 35.29 46.83
C GLN A 469 -20.23 35.52 48.35
N THR A 470 -19.05 35.69 48.97
CA THR A 470 -18.98 35.95 50.43
C THR A 470 -19.56 37.32 50.78
N GLN A 471 -19.33 38.35 49.96
CA GLN A 471 -19.97 39.66 50.14
C GLN A 471 -21.49 39.55 50.01
N ASN A 472 -22.01 38.84 49.00
CA ASN A 472 -23.45 38.61 48.82
C ASN A 472 -24.09 37.84 49.98
N MET A 473 -23.42 36.80 50.48
CA MET A 473 -23.86 36.08 51.68
C MET A 473 -23.85 36.99 52.92
N THR A 474 -22.84 37.85 53.05
CA THR A 474 -22.74 38.81 54.16
C THR A 474 -23.83 39.87 54.08
N THR A 475 -24.12 40.41 52.90
CA THR A 475 -25.20 41.39 52.71
C THR A 475 -26.57 40.76 52.94
N GLN A 476 -26.82 39.54 52.44
CA GLN A 476 -28.03 38.78 52.74
C GLN A 476 -28.18 38.51 54.24
N ALA A 477 -27.10 38.10 54.93
CA ALA A 477 -27.11 37.90 56.38
C ALA A 477 -27.42 39.20 57.14
N ARG A 478 -26.86 40.34 56.71
CA ARG A 478 -27.20 41.67 57.27
C ARG A 478 -28.65 42.07 57.02
N LEU A 479 -29.20 41.77 55.84
CA LEU A 479 -30.60 42.03 55.53
C LEU A 479 -31.52 41.17 56.40
N LEU A 480 -31.21 39.87 56.56
CA LEU A 480 -31.95 38.96 57.42
C LEU A 480 -31.85 39.32 58.91
N SER A 481 -30.71 39.82 59.38
CA SER A 481 -30.60 40.32 60.76
C SER A 481 -31.39 41.63 60.96
N ALA A 482 -31.39 42.53 59.97
CA ALA A 482 -32.19 43.74 60.00
C ALA A 482 -33.71 43.45 60.01
N THR A 483 -34.19 42.43 59.27
CA THR A 483 -35.59 42.02 59.32
C THR A 483 -35.95 41.32 60.65
N ARG A 484 -35.04 40.50 61.19
CA ARG A 484 -35.22 39.86 62.51
C ARG A 484 -35.27 40.87 63.66
N THR A 485 -34.55 41.98 63.54
CA THR A 485 -34.55 43.06 64.56
C THR A 485 -35.84 43.89 64.51
N LYS A 486 -36.56 43.91 63.38
CA LYS A 486 -37.88 44.57 63.24
C LYS A 486 -39.06 43.70 63.72
N LEU A 487 -38.86 42.41 63.98
CA LEU A 487 -39.92 41.45 64.36
C LEU A 487 -39.89 41.01 65.83
N GLN A 488 -39.05 41.61 66.67
CA GLN A 488 -39.02 41.34 68.11
C GLN A 488 -39.86 42.40 68.85
N PRO A 489 -40.98 42.06 69.51
CA PRO A 489 -41.63 42.96 70.45
C PRO A 489 -40.67 43.20 71.63
N LYS A 490 -40.54 44.47 72.05
CA LYS A 490 -39.72 44.90 73.20
C LYS A 490 -40.12 44.12 74.47
N ILE A 491 -39.41 43.04 74.77
CA ILE A 491 -39.40 42.43 76.10
C ILE A 491 -38.21 43.01 76.84
N SER A 492 -38.52 44.01 77.67
CA SER A 492 -37.60 44.63 78.62
C SER A 492 -37.37 43.65 79.77
N ILE A 493 -36.19 43.02 79.83
CA ILE A 493 -35.73 42.29 81.01
C ILE A 493 -34.44 42.93 81.49
N LYS A 494 -34.53 43.46 82.72
CA LYS A 494 -33.45 44.08 83.49
C LYS A 494 -32.34 43.07 83.81
N ASN A 495 -31.11 43.56 83.76
CA ASN A 495 -29.85 42.99 84.24
C ASN A 495 -29.93 42.25 85.59
N PRO A 496 -28.91 41.41 85.87
CA PRO A 496 -27.93 41.88 86.86
C PRO A 496 -26.46 41.70 86.43
N ARG A 497 -25.64 42.65 86.89
CA ARG A 497 -24.16 42.70 86.85
C ARG A 497 -23.53 41.46 87.49
N ARG A 498 -22.34 41.02 87.03
CA ARG A 498 -21.13 40.79 87.87
C ARG A 498 -19.85 40.38 87.07
N ASN A 499 -18.74 41.06 87.40
CA ASN A 499 -17.28 40.75 87.37
C ASN A 499 -16.61 40.24 86.07
N GLN A 500 -15.63 40.94 85.48
CA GLN A 500 -14.20 41.12 85.86
C GLN A 500 -13.45 39.79 86.09
N ASP A 501 -12.45 39.52 85.24
CA ASP A 501 -11.07 39.03 85.51
C ASP A 501 -10.46 38.68 84.14
N GLU A 502 -9.47 39.37 83.58
CA GLU A 502 -8.04 39.46 83.91
C GLU A 502 -7.26 39.03 82.65
N GLN A 503 -6.44 39.96 82.18
CA GLN A 503 -5.32 39.80 81.24
C GLN A 503 -4.21 38.96 81.92
N PRO A 504 -3.23 38.34 81.20
CA PRO A 504 -2.19 39.16 80.55
C PRO A 504 -1.55 38.63 79.27
N GLN A 505 -0.96 39.61 78.60
CA GLN A 505 0.10 39.50 77.60
C GLN A 505 1.31 38.76 78.18
N VAL A 506 1.95 37.92 77.36
CA VAL A 506 3.35 37.55 77.54
C VAL A 506 4.10 37.98 76.29
N THR A 507 5.18 38.69 76.58
CA THR A 507 6.24 39.28 75.77
C THR A 507 6.83 38.40 74.68
#